data_AF-A0A968U4S5-F1
#
_entry.id   AF-A0A968U4S5-F1
#
_cell.length_a   1.000
_cell.length_b   1.000
_cell.length_c   1.000
_cell.angle_alpha   90.00
_cell.angle_beta   90.00
_cell.angle_gamma   90.00
#
_symmetry.space_group_name_H-M   'P 1'
#
loop_
_entity.id
_entity.type
_entity.pdbx_description
1 polymer ?
#
loop_
_entity_poly.entity_id
_entity_poly.type
_entity_poly.pdbx_seq_one_letter_code
_entity_poly.pdbx_strand_id
1 'polypeptide(L)' 'MAALLLDSLEVQRFRAFRHVQISHLGRVNLVVGNNKVGKTSLLEALLVVCQPG' A
#
# COMPACT_ATOMS: atom_id res chain seq x y z
N MET A 1 -1.22 -10.06 -18.93
CA MET A 1 -1.32 -9.30 -17.66
C MET A 1 0.05 -8.67 -17.42
N ALA A 2 0.16 -7.34 -17.49
CA ALA A 2 1.45 -6.68 -17.24
C ALA A 2 1.80 -6.81 -15.75
N ALA A 3 3.04 -7.19 -15.43
CA ALA A 3 3.52 -7.14 -14.06
C ALA A 3 3.66 -5.66 -13.66
N LEU A 4 2.93 -5.23 -12.64
CA LEU A 4 3.13 -3.90 -12.08
C LEU A 4 4.43 -3.92 -11.26
N LEU A 5 5.47 -3.24 -11.76
CA LEU A 5 6.64 -2.89 -10.96
C LEU A 5 6.33 -1.58 -10.25
N LEU A 6 5.92 -1.68 -8.99
CA LEU A 6 5.67 -0.54 -8.12
C LEU A 6 6.92 -0.33 -7.26
N ASP A 7 7.69 0.72 -7.55
CA ASP A 7 8.94 1.01 -6.82
C ASP A 7 8.69 1.72 -5.49
N SER A 8 7.61 2.49 -5.38
CA SER A 8 7.24 3.23 -4.18
C SER A 8 5.72 3.40 -4.06
N LEU A 9 5.25 3.69 -2.85
CA LEU A 9 3.85 3.98 -2.56
C LEU A 9 3.75 5.17 -1.62
N GLU A 10 2.95 6.16 -2.00
CA GLU A 10 2.54 7.24 -1.12
C GLU A 10 1.02 7.24 -0.98
N VAL A 11 0.53 7.28 0.25
CA VAL A 11 -0.90 7.32 0.56
C VAL A 11 -1.17 8.50 1.47
N GLN A 12 -2.07 9.38 1.04
CA GLN A 12 -2.50 10.56 1.81
C GLN A 12 -4.00 10.51 2.06
N ARG A 13 -4.43 10.81 3.29
CA ARG A 13 -5.83 10.91 3.70
C ARG A 13 -6.71 9.73 3.27
N PHE A 14 -6.20 8.50 3.43
CA PHE A 14 -6.91 7.28 3.07
C PHE A 14 -7.11 6.38 4.29
N ARG A 15 -8.38 6.17 4.66
CA ARG A 15 -8.78 5.29 5.77
C ARG A 15 -7.99 5.60 7.05
N ALA A 16 -7.22 4.64 7.55
CA ALA A 16 -6.42 4.75 8.77
C ALA A 16 -5.18 5.65 8.61
N PHE A 17 -4.81 6.04 7.39
CA PHE A 17 -3.60 6.81 7.12
C PHE A 17 -3.92 8.29 6.87
N ARG A 18 -3.38 9.17 7.73
CA ARG A 18 -3.25 10.59 7.37
C ARG A 18 -2.19 10.78 6.29
N HIS A 19 -1.04 10.16 6.47
CA HIS A 19 0.05 10.07 5.50
C HIS A 19 0.88 8.82 5.79
N VAL A 20 1.18 8.04 4.76
CA VAL A 20 2.20 6.99 4.81
C VAL A 20 2.97 6.99 3.51
N GLN A 21 4.30 6.85 3.62
CA GLN A 21 5.21 6.79 2.48
C GLN A 21 6.09 5.55 2.63
N ILE A 22 6.12 4.75 1.57
CA ILE A 22 7.02 3.61 1.40
C ILE A 22 7.87 3.93 0.17
N SER A 23 9.07 4.47 0.40
CA SER A 23 9.94 4.96 -0.67
C SER A 23 10.52 3.84 -1.54
N HIS A 24 10.56 2.61 -1.03
CA HIS A 24 11.07 1.43 -1.73
C HIS A 24 10.21 0.21 -1.45
N LEU A 25 9.67 -0.40 -2.51
CA LEU A 25 8.97 -1.67 -2.47
C LEU A 25 9.81 -2.73 -3.18
N GLY A 26 10.09 -3.83 -2.48
CA GLY A 26 10.72 -4.99 -3.07
C GLY A 26 9.71 -5.84 -3.86
N ARG A 27 10.19 -6.88 -4.54
CA ARG A 27 9.31 -7.91 -5.16
C ARG A 27 8.45 -8.63 -4.11
N VAL A 28 8.93 -8.71 -2.87
CA VAL A 28 8.22 -9.23 -1.70
C VAL A 28 8.39 -8.22 -0.56
N ASN A 29 7.30 -7.83 0.09
CA ASN A 29 7.29 -6.92 1.22
C ASN A 29 6.53 -7.57 2.38
N LEU A 30 7.15 -7.63 3.56
CA LEU A 30 6.51 -8.14 4.78
C LEU A 30 5.98 -6.96 5.60
N VAL A 31 4.65 -6.88 5.75
CA VAL A 31 3.99 -5.84 6.53
C VAL A 31 3.48 -6.44 7.85
N VAL A 32 4.10 -6.04 8.96
CA VAL A 32 3.76 -6.52 10.32
C VAL A 32 3.16 -5.41 11.19
N GLY A 33 2.58 -5.79 12.31
CA GLY A 33 2.02 -4.87 13.30
C GLY A 33 0.77 -5.44 13.97
N ASN A 34 0.27 -4.74 14.99
CA ASN A 34 -0.92 -5.16 15.74
C ASN A 34 -2.19 -5.17 14.88
N ASN A 35 -3.25 -5.80 15.39
CA ASN A 35 -4.54 -5.76 14.73
C ASN A 35 -5.07 -4.32 14.64
N LYS A 36 -5.79 -4.02 13.56
CA LYS A 36 -6.48 -2.74 13.31
C LYS A 36 -5.57 -1.49 13.13
N VAL A 37 -4.25 -1.65 13.03
CA VAL A 37 -3.31 -0.52 12.83
C VAL A 37 -3.20 -0.02 11.38
N GLY A 38 -4.00 -0.55 10.44
CA GLY A 38 -4.01 -0.11 9.04
C GLY A 38 -3.40 -1.07 8.01
N LYS A 39 -2.96 -2.28 8.41
CA LYS A 39 -2.40 -3.28 7.45
C LYS A 39 -3.34 -3.59 6.29
N THR A 40 -4.63 -3.84 6.57
CA THR A 40 -5.65 -4.03 5.53
C THR A 40 -5.83 -2.77 4.68
N SER A 41 -5.83 -1.59 5.30
CA SER A 41 -5.90 -0.31 4.57
C SER A 41 -4.72 -0.08 3.63
N LEU A 42 -3.53 -0.61 3.95
CA LEU A 42 -2.38 -0.55 3.05
C LEU A 42 -2.60 -1.42 1.81
N LEU A 43 -3.13 -2.63 1.99
CA LEU A 43 -3.47 -3.51 0.86
C LEU A 43 -4.61 -2.95 0.00
N GLU A 44 -5.59 -2.29 0.61
CA GLU A 44 -6.67 -1.61 -0.11
C GLU A 44 -6.16 -0.42 -0.93
N ALA A 45 -5.21 0.36 -0.40
CA ALA A 45 -4.57 1.43 -1.16
C ALA A 45 -3.79 0.89 -2.37
N LEU A 46 -3.07 -0.22 -2.20
CA LEU A 46 -2.40 -0.92 -3.31
C LEU A 46 -3.40 -1.41 -4.37
N LEU A 47 -4.55 -1.94 -3.95
CA LEU A 47 -5.58 -2.40 -4.87
C LEU A 47 -6.14 -1.26 -5.74
N VAL A 48 -6.37 -0.08 -5.16
CA VAL A 48 -6.81 1.11 -5.91
C VAL A 48 -5.81 1.49 -7.00
N VAL A 49 -4.50 1.39 -6.74
CA VAL A 49 -3.45 1.67 -7.73
C VAL A 49 -3.42 0.62 -8.83
N CYS A 50 -3.59 -0.66 -8.48
CA CYS A 50 -3.53 -1.77 -9.43
C CYS A 50 -4.81 -1.94 -10.26
N GLN A 51 -5.95 -1.52 -9.73
CA GLN A 51 -7.27 -1.62 -10.34
C GLN A 51 -8.02 -0.29 -10.20
N PRO A 52 -7.56 0.77 -10.86
CA PRO A 52 -8.38 1.95 -11.02
C PRO A 52 -9.61 1.56 -11.83
N GLY A 53 -10.80 1.95 -11.35
CA GLY A 53 -12.03 1.86 -12.14
C GLY A 53 -11.92 2.67 -13.43
#